data_AF-Q5BRL4-F1
#
_entry.id   AF-Q5BRL4-F1
#
_cell.length_a   1.000
_cell.length_b   1.000
_cell.length_c   1.000
_cell.angle_alpha   90.00
_cell.angle_beta   90.00
_cell.angle_gamma   90.00
#
_symmetry.space_group_name_H-M   'P 1'
#
loop_
_entity.id
_entity.type
_entity.pdbx_description
1 polymer ?
#
loop_
_entity_poly.entity_id
_entity_poly.type
_entity_poly.pdbx_seq_one_letter_code
_entity_poly.pdbx_strand_id
1 'polypeptide(L)'
;MDHENIVKIHDIITSSTFEEMKDVYIVECFMETDLCRLLKTQKLSNDHTCYFLYQMLRGLKYIHSANVLHRDLNHATFCLMLR
;
A
#
# COMPACT_ATOMS: atom_id res chain seq x y z
N MET A 1 6.00 -11.61 3.30
CA MET A 1 5.46 -10.99 2.07
C MET A 1 6.55 -10.10 1.51
N ASP A 2 7.13 -10.50 0.38
CA ASP A 2 8.14 -9.72 -0.32
C ASP A 2 7.72 -9.63 -1.78
N HIS A 3 7.13 -8.49 -2.14
CA HIS A 3 6.63 -8.21 -3.48
C HIS A 3 6.71 -6.69 -3.72
N GLU A 4 7.12 -6.29 -4.91
CA GLU A 4 7.31 -4.86 -5.27
C GLU A 4 6.01 -4.06 -5.18
N ASN A 5 4.87 -4.70 -5.47
CA ASN A 5 3.53 -4.11 -5.33
C ASN A 5 2.88 -4.43 -3.98
N ILE A 6 3.65 -4.55 -2.90
CA ILE A 6 3.12 -4.62 -1.53
C ILE A 6 4.02 -3.77 -0.65
N VAL A 7 3.43 -2.83 0.09
CA VAL A 7 4.21 -1.98 1.00
C VAL A 7 4.87 -2.84 2.06
N LYS A 8 6.15 -2.57 2.25
CA LYS A 8 6.94 -3.18 3.32
C LYS A 8 6.89 -2.26 4.53
N ILE A 9 6.55 -2.84 5.67
CA ILE A 9 6.81 -2.22 6.96
C ILE A 9 8.31 -2.34 7.20
N HIS A 10 8.99 -1.20 7.29
CA HIS A 10 10.42 -1.12 7.56
C HIS A 10 10.70 -1.26 9.06
N ASP A 11 9.89 -0.62 9.90
CA ASP A 11 10.04 -0.66 11.35
C ASP A 11 8.70 -0.43 12.06
N ILE A 12 8.62 -0.87 13.32
CA ILE A 12 7.47 -0.66 14.20
C ILE A 12 7.99 -0.08 15.51
N ILE A 13 7.65 1.16 15.79
CA ILE A 13 8.06 1.86 17.00
C ILE A 13 6.89 1.84 17.98
N THR A 14 7.11 1.26 19.16
CA THR A 14 6.15 1.16 20.25
C THR A 14 6.80 1.47 21.60
N SER A 15 5.97 1.66 22.62
CA SER A 15 6.42 1.68 24.02
C SER A 15 7.18 0.40 24.38
N SER A 16 8.10 0.53 25.34
CA SER A 16 8.96 -0.56 25.84
C SER A 16 8.15 -1.68 26.50
N THR A 17 6.96 -1.37 26.99
CA THR A 17 6.08 -2.29 27.71
C THR A 17 4.67 -2.24 27.11
N PHE A 18 3.97 -3.38 27.17
CA PHE A 18 2.61 -3.50 26.64
C PHE A 18 1.60 -2.66 27.42
N GLU A 19 1.82 -2.50 28.73
CA GLU A 19 0.96 -1.74 29.65
C GLU A 19 1.00 -0.23 29.38
N GLU A 20 2.11 0.27 28.82
CA GLU A 20 2.30 1.68 28.46
C GLU A 20 2.09 1.93 26.96
N MET A 21 1.70 0.91 26.19
CA MET A 21 1.52 1.01 24.75
C MET A 21 0.21 1.73 24.41
N LYS A 22 0.28 3.07 24.29
CA LYS A 22 -0.84 3.92 23.87
C LYS A 22 -0.93 4.09 22.36
N ASP A 23 0.24 4.16 21.70
CA ASP A 23 0.37 4.46 20.29
C ASP A 23 1.33 3.47 19.62
N VAL A 24 1.08 3.19 18.34
CA VAL A 24 1.94 2.36 17.48
C VAL A 24 2.29 3.16 16.25
N TYR A 25 3.59 3.34 15.99
CA TYR A 25 4.07 4.04 14.82
C TYR A 25 4.63 3.03 13.83
N ILE A 26 4.04 2.97 12.64
CA ILE A 26 4.47 2.10 11.55
C ILE A 26 5.35 2.92 10.61
N VAL A 27 6.58 2.48 10.42
CA VAL A 27 7.55 3.11 9.51
C VAL A 27 7.52 2.36 8.19
N GLU A 28 7.25 3.08 7.11
CA GLU A 28 7.17 2.55 5.74
C GLU A 28 8.05 3.37 4.80
N CYS A 29 8.28 2.87 3.58
CA CYS A 29 8.97 3.67 2.56
C CYS A 29 8.12 4.88 2.16
N PHE A 30 8.75 6.06 2.17
CA PHE A 30 8.13 7.27 1.61
C PHE A 30 7.87 7.09 0.11
N MET A 31 6.65 7.35 -0.31
CA MET A 31 6.24 7.35 -1.71
C MET A 31 6.02 8.80 -2.15
N GLU A 32 6.68 9.22 -3.22
CA GLU A 32 6.74 10.62 -3.66
C GLU A 32 5.36 11.19 -4.06
N THR A 33 4.46 10.32 -4.51
CA THR A 33 3.06 10.65 -4.77
C THR A 33 2.17 9.44 -4.54
N ASP A 34 1.09 9.67 -3.80
CA ASP A 34 0.02 8.73 -3.58
C ASP A 34 -0.97 8.78 -4.75
N LEU A 35 -1.47 7.62 -5.20
CA LEU A 35 -2.43 7.54 -6.30
C LEU A 35 -3.70 8.39 -6.01
N CYS A 36 -4.06 8.57 -4.73
CA CYS A 36 -5.22 9.36 -4.30
C CYS A 36 -5.05 10.83 -4.64
N ARG A 37 -3.87 11.39 -4.35
CA ARG A 37 -3.52 12.76 -4.75
C ARG A 37 -3.40 12.87 -6.26
N LEU A 38 -2.82 11.88 -6.94
CA LEU A 38 -2.71 11.89 -8.39
C LEU A 38 -4.09 11.90 -9.07
N LEU A 39 -5.01 11.03 -8.64
CA LEU A 39 -6.38 10.93 -9.14
C LEU A 39 -7.21 12.20 -8.89
N LYS A 40 -6.92 12.93 -7.81
CA LYS A 40 -7.60 14.20 -7.48
C LYS A 40 -7.04 15.39 -8.27
N THR A 41 -5.76 15.36 -8.62
CA THR A 41 -5.06 16.51 -9.19
C THR A 41 -4.91 16.44 -10.71
N GLN A 42 -4.92 15.25 -11.29
CA GLN A 42 -4.72 15.05 -12.72
C GLN A 42 -5.71 14.05 -13.32
N LYS A 43 -6.13 14.33 -14.57
CA LYS A 43 -6.81 13.32 -15.38
C LYS A 43 -5.77 12.32 -15.89
N LEU A 44 -5.93 11.07 -15.50
CA LEU A 44 -5.11 9.99 -15.98
C LEU A 44 -5.43 9.67 -17.45
N SER A 45 -4.40 9.38 -18.24
CA SER A 45 -4.58 8.76 -19.54
C SER A 45 -5.01 7.29 -19.38
N ASN A 46 -5.52 6.69 -20.45
CA ASN A 46 -5.84 5.26 -20.45
C ASN A 46 -4.61 4.40 -20.15
N ASP A 47 -3.43 4.77 -20.67
CA ASP A 47 -2.20 4.01 -20.44
C ASP A 47 -1.79 4.01 -18.97
N HIS A 48 -1.85 5.17 -18.31
CA HIS A 48 -1.60 5.27 -16.87
C HIS A 48 -2.62 4.46 -16.06
N THR A 49 -3.88 4.49 -16.46
CA THR A 49 -4.95 3.72 -15.81
C THR A 49 -4.69 2.21 -15.92
N CYS A 50 -4.34 1.73 -17.12
CA CYS A 50 -3.97 0.33 -17.35
C CYS A 50 -2.75 -0.08 -16.54
N TYR A 51 -1.72 0.78 -16.46
CA TYR A 51 -0.53 0.53 -15.67
C TYR A 51 -0.84 0.35 -14.18
N PHE A 52 -1.62 1.27 -13.60
CA PHE A 52 -2.00 1.18 -12.19
C PHE A 52 -2.87 -0.05 -11.90
N LEU A 53 -3.85 -0.33 -12.75
CA LEU A 53 -4.67 -1.53 -12.60
C LEU A 53 -3.83 -2.81 -12.64
N TYR A 54 -2.85 -2.87 -13.55
CA TYR A 54 -1.96 -4.01 -13.66
C TYR A 54 -1.09 -4.18 -12.40
N GLN A 55 -0.47 -3.11 -11.89
CA GLN A 55 0.28 -3.12 -10.64
C GLN A 55 -0.58 -3.65 -9.46
N MET A 56 -1.83 -3.21 -9.39
CA MET A 56 -2.77 -3.65 -8.35
C MET A 56 -3.09 -5.14 -8.44
N LEU A 57 -3.41 -5.63 -9.65
CA LEU A 57 -3.71 -7.04 -9.87
C LEU A 57 -2.48 -7.93 -9.62
N ARG A 58 -1.26 -7.45 -9.92
CA ARG A 58 -0.02 -8.14 -9.59
C ARG A 58 0.16 -8.32 -8.08
N GLY A 59 0.01 -7.24 -7.30
CA GLY A 59 0.07 -7.31 -5.84
C GLY A 59 -1.01 -8.24 -5.27
N LEU A 60 -2.24 -8.13 -5.76
CA LEU A 60 -3.35 -8.96 -5.31
C LEU A 60 -3.14 -10.44 -5.61
N LYS A 61 -2.60 -10.78 -6.80
CA LYS A 61 -2.22 -12.14 -7.15
C LYS A 61 -1.24 -12.72 -6.13
N TYR A 62 -0.26 -11.95 -5.69
CA TYR A 62 0.70 -12.39 -4.68
C TYR A 62 0.04 -12.63 -3.32
N ILE A 63 -0.80 -11.70 -2.85
CA ILE A 63 -1.54 -11.85 -1.58
C ILE A 63 -2.41 -13.11 -1.61
N HIS A 64 -3.15 -13.31 -2.70
CA HIS A 64 -3.99 -14.49 -2.89
C HIS A 64 -3.18 -15.78 -3.00
N SER A 65 -1.99 -15.77 -3.59
CA SER A 65 -1.11 -16.95 -3.60
C SER A 65 -0.62 -17.36 -2.21
N ALA A 66 -0.59 -16.43 -1.26
CA ALA A 66 -0.32 -16.70 0.15
C ALA A 66 -1.59 -17.12 0.93
N ASN A 67 -2.71 -17.36 0.24
CA ASN A 67 -4.01 -17.69 0.81
C ASN A 67 -4.55 -16.61 1.77
N VAL A 68 -4.10 -15.36 1.60
CA VAL A 68 -4.57 -14.19 2.34
C VAL A 68 -5.62 -13.47 1.50
N LEU A 69 -6.68 -12.99 2.15
CA LEU A 69 -7.67 -12.11 1.52
C LEU A 69 -7.45 -10.70 2.05
N HIS A 70 -7.25 -9.72 1.18
CA HIS A 70 -7.03 -8.32 1.60
C HIS A 70 -8.26 -7.74 2.33
N ARG A 71 -9.47 -8.13 1.91
CA ARG A 71 -10.78 -7.78 2.52
C ARG A 71 -11.20 -6.31 2.54
N ASP A 72 -10.28 -5.35 2.44
CA ASP A 72 -10.61 -3.91 2.37
C ASP A 72 -9.92 -3.23 1.18
N LEU A 73 -10.22 -3.70 -0.03
CA LEU A 73 -9.73 -3.07 -1.27
C LEU A 73 -10.55 -1.81 -1.56
N ASN A 74 -10.25 -0.72 -0.86
CA ASN A 74 -10.84 0.60 -1.08
C ASN A 74 -9.83 1.58 -1.70
N HIS A 75 -10.31 2.75 -2.13
CA HIS A 75 -9.51 3.77 -2.82
C HIS A 75 -8.23 4.17 -2.07
N ALA A 76 -8.22 4.13 -0.73
CA ALA A 76 -7.06 4.48 0.09
C ALA A 76 -5.95 3.43 0.04
N THR A 77 -6.31 2.15 -0.15
CA THR A 77 -5.34 1.05 -0.32
C THR A 77 -4.60 1.15 -1.66
N PHE A 78 -5.24 1.68 -2.70
CA PHE A 78 -4.61 1.86 -4.02
C PHE A 78 -3.50 2.92 -4.02
N CYS A 79 -3.43 3.74 -2.98
CA CYS A 79 -2.57 4.91 -2.90
C CYS A 79 -1.14 4.62 -2.46
N LEU A 80 -0.88 3.37 -2.08
CA LEU A 80 0.38 2.93 -1.45
C LEU A 80 1.32 2.14 -2.38
N MET A 81 0.99 1.92 -3.67
CA MET A 81 1.73 0.96 -4.52
C MET A 81 2.50 1.54 -5.70
N LEU A 82 2.88 2.82 -5.67
CA LEU A 82 3.65 3.44 -6.76
C LEU A 82 5.12 3.68 -6.37
N ARG A 83 5.97 2.72 -6.75
CA ARG A 83 7.38 2.98 -7.07
C ARG A 83 7.53 3.11 -8.58
#